data_AF-A0A7R9KGW1-F1
#
_entry.id   AF-A0A7R9KGW1-F1
#
_cell.length_a   1.000
_cell.length_b   1.000
_cell.length_c   1.000
_cell.angle_alpha   90.00
_cell.angle_beta   90.00
_cell.angle_gamma   90.00
#
_symmetry.space_group_name_H-M   'P 1'
#
loop_
_entity.id
_entity.type
_entity.pdbx_description
1 polymer ?
#
loop_
_entity_poly.entity_id
_entity_poly.type
_entity_poly.pdbx_seq_one_letter_code
_entity_poly.pdbx_strand_id
1 'polypeptide(L)' 'MFEERYQPNTQLCVGNQYDNGDTGRGDSGGPLNCKLQTGPWVVNGITSYGGQTPSVFTRVSSYLPWIIAKVTDKPNTN' A
#
# COMPACT_ATOMS: atom_id res chain seq x y z
N MET A 1 -0.16 4.02 20.19
CA MET A 1 -1.15 4.77 19.38
C MET A 1 -1.22 4.35 17.89
N PHE A 2 -0.52 3.30 17.43
CA PHE A 2 -0.83 2.64 16.14
C PHE A 2 -1.31 1.19 16.31
N GLU A 3 -0.95 0.52 17.41
CA GLU A 3 -1.21 -0.92 17.57
C GLU A 3 -2.69 -1.31 17.73
N GLU A 4 -3.55 -0.42 18.25
CA GLU A 4 -4.97 -0.77 18.48
C GLU A 4 -5.85 -0.74 17.22
N ARG A 5 -5.35 -0.21 16.09
CA ARG A 5 -6.10 -0.11 14.82
C ARG A 5 -5.36 -0.66 13.61
N TYR A 6 -4.08 -1.01 13.77
CA TYR A 6 -3.31 -1.60 12.68
C TYR A 6 -3.81 -3.02 12.37
N GLN A 7 -4.07 -3.29 11.11
CA GLN A 7 -4.52 -4.59 10.62
C GLN A 7 -3.40 -5.26 9.82
N PRO A 8 -2.59 -6.16 10.42
CA PRO A 8 -1.41 -6.72 9.77
C PRO A 8 -1.73 -7.50 8.48
N ASN A 9 -2.95 -8.05 8.41
CA ASN A 9 -3.43 -8.84 7.27
C ASN A 9 -3.82 -7.99 6.05
N THR A 10 -4.08 -6.69 6.23
CA THR A 10 -4.57 -5.80 5.16
C THR A 10 -3.73 -4.52 5.02
N GLN A 11 -2.77 -4.31 5.92
CA GLN A 11 -1.93 -3.13 5.97
C GLN A 11 -0.44 -3.48 6.05
N LEU A 12 0.39 -2.48 5.74
CA LEU A 12 1.85 -2.47 5.85
C LEU A 12 2.25 -1.23 6.65
N CYS A 13 3.11 -1.39 7.65
CA CYS A 13 3.84 -0.28 8.26
C CYS A 13 5.19 -0.11 7.55
N VAL A 14 5.48 1.10 7.11
CA VAL A 14 6.72 1.41 6.38
C VAL A 14 7.37 2.64 7.00
N GLY A 15 8.67 2.53 7.23
CA GLY A 15 9.44 3.54 7.95
C GLY A 15 10.34 2.86 8.99
N ASN A 16 11.30 3.61 9.51
CA ASN A 16 12.20 3.14 10.54
C ASN A 16 12.44 4.27 11.56
N GLN A 17 13.00 3.96 12.73
CA GLN A 17 13.22 4.95 13.79
C GLN A 17 14.39 5.91 13.55
N TYR A 18 15.16 5.70 12.48
CA TYR A 18 16.37 6.45 12.15
C TYR A 18 16.15 7.46 11.02
N ASP A 19 15.13 7.25 10.19
CA ASP A 19 14.72 8.10 9.08
C ASP A 19 13.33 8.70 9.36
N ASN A 20 13.24 10.02 9.34
CA ASN A 20 11.97 10.76 9.37
C ASN A 20 11.27 10.74 8.00
N GLY A 21 11.53 9.72 7.17
CA GLY A 21 10.85 9.52 5.90
C GLY A 21 9.43 9.04 6.17
N ASP A 22 8.46 9.88 5.81
CA ASP A 22 7.04 9.63 6.04
C ASP A 22 6.20 10.18 4.88
N THR A 23 4.98 9.68 4.75
CA THR A 23 4.02 10.16 3.76
C THR A 23 3.32 11.42 4.27
N GLY A 24 3.14 12.38 3.37
CA GLY A 24 2.52 13.66 3.65
C GLY A 24 1.03 13.69 3.29
N ARG A 25 0.39 14.83 3.62
CA ARG A 25 -0.96 15.11 3.13
C ARG A 25 -0.93 15.22 1.60
N GLY A 26 -1.80 14.47 0.94
CA GLY A 26 -1.91 14.42 -0.52
C GLY A 26 -1.27 13.18 -1.15
N ASP A 27 -0.48 12.41 -0.39
CA ASP A 27 0.14 11.18 -0.91
C ASP A 27 -0.82 9.98 -0.90
N SER A 28 -1.97 10.08 -0.21
CA SER A 28 -2.97 9.02 -0.13
C SER A 28 -3.43 8.56 -1.52
N GLY A 29 -3.42 7.25 -1.73
CA GLY A 29 -3.68 6.63 -3.04
C GLY A 29 -2.42 6.43 -3.90
N GLY A 30 -1.29 7.05 -3.54
CA GLY A 30 -0.01 6.87 -4.23
C GLY A 30 0.60 5.47 -4.04
N PRO A 31 1.43 4.99 -4.99
CA PRO A 31 2.03 3.67 -4.93
C PRO A 31 3.29 3.61 -4.06
N LEU A 32 3.38 2.59 -3.21
CA LEU A 32 4.64 2.12 -2.64
C LEU A 32 5.28 1.11 -3.60
N ASN A 33 6.28 1.57 -4.35
CA ASN A 33 7.02 0.73 -5.27
C ASN A 33 8.20 0.04 -4.56
N CYS A 34 8.32 -1.28 -4.73
CA CYS A 34 9.46 -2.06 -4.26
C CYS A 34 10.19 -2.69 -5.45
N LYS A 35 11.53 -2.63 -5.44
CA LYS A 35 12.36 -3.29 -6.45
C LYS A 35 12.63 -4.73 -6.01
N LEU A 36 12.26 -5.71 -6.83
CA LEU A 36 12.67 -7.09 -6.60
C LEU A 36 14.18 -7.23 -6.84
N GLN A 37 14.82 -8.10 -6.05
CA GLN A 37 16.29 -8.28 -6.09
C GLN A 37 16.80 -8.61 -7.49
N THR A 38 16.03 -9.40 -8.23
CA THR A 38 16.18 -9.67 -9.66
C THR A 38 14.82 -9.55 -10.33
N GLY A 39 14.42 -8.34 -10.74
CA GLY A 39 13.13 -8.18 -11.39
C GLY A 39 12.62 -6.74 -11.54
N PRO A 40 11.35 -6.58 -11.95
CA PRO A 40 10.71 -5.28 -12.11
C PRO A 40 10.43 -4.61 -10.76
N TRP A 41 10.07 -3.32 -10.84
CA TRP A 41 9.40 -2.64 -9.75
C TRP A 41 7.97 -3.15 -9.64
N VAL A 42 7.52 -3.36 -8.40
CA VAL A 42 6.16 -3.83 -8.09
C VAL A 42 5.51 -2.91 -7.08
N VAL A 43 4.20 -2.69 -7.23
CA VAL A 43 3.41 -1.95 -6.24
C VAL A 43 3.06 -2.89 -5.10
N ASN A 44 3.70 -2.73 -3.94
CA ASN A 44 3.44 -3.55 -2.76
C ASN A 44 2.41 -2.93 -1.82
N GLY A 45 2.31 -1.60 -1.83
CA GLY A 45 1.42 -0.86 -0.96
C GLY A 45 0.75 0.32 -1.66
N ILE A 46 -0.36 0.78 -1.09
CA ILE A 46 -1.04 2.03 -1.49
C ILE A 46 -1.05 2.92 -0.26
N THR A 47 -0.56 4.16 -0.38
CA THR A 47 -0.52 5.11 0.74
C THR A 47 -1.91 5.29 1.33
N SER A 48 -2.06 5.06 2.63
CA SER A 48 -3.34 5.18 3.32
C SER A 48 -3.33 6.40 4.24
N TYR A 49 -2.60 6.31 5.36
CA TYR A 49 -2.45 7.39 6.32
C TYR A 49 -1.03 7.41 6.89
N GLY A 50 -0.55 8.62 7.15
CA GLY A 50 0.78 8.92 7.69
C GLY A 50 0.74 10.27 8.39
N GLY A 51 1.88 10.95 8.49
CA GLY A 51 2.05 12.20 9.24
C GLY A 51 2.94 12.04 10.48
N GLN A 52 3.31 10.81 10.82
CA GLN A 52 4.44 10.46 11.68
C GLN A 52 4.95 9.05 11.33
N THR A 53 6.27 8.84 11.33
CA THR A 53 6.86 7.52 11.10
C THR A 53 6.43 6.52 12.18
N PRO A 54 6.02 5.28 11.83
CA PRO A 54 5.89 4.73 10.47
C PRO A 54 4.57 5.10 9.78
N SER A 55 4.62 5.30 8.46
CA SER A 55 3.40 5.46 7.65
C SER A 55 2.72 4.12 7.41
N VAL A 56 1.39 4.15 7.25
CA VAL A 56 0.60 2.96 6.96
C VAL A 56 0.11 2.95 5.51
N PHE A 57 0.32 1.81 4.87
CA PHE A 57 -0.10 1.53 3.51
C PHE A 57 -1.11 0.38 3.52
N THR A 58 -2.05 0.39 2.57
CA THR A 58 -2.86 -0.78 2.26
C THR A 58 -1.97 -1.85 1.61
N ARG A 59 -2.02 -3.09 2.08
CA ARG A 59 -1.25 -4.22 1.55
C ARG A 59 -1.87 -4.71 0.24
N VAL A 60 -1.26 -4.42 -0.91
CA VAL A 60 -1.82 -4.76 -2.23
C VAL A 60 -2.06 -6.26 -2.38
N SER A 61 -1.16 -7.10 -1.86
CA SER A 61 -1.28 -8.56 -1.97
C SER A 61 -2.56 -9.12 -1.36
N SER A 62 -3.10 -8.50 -0.31
CA SER A 62 -4.35 -8.92 0.34
C SER A 62 -5.59 -8.69 -0.51
N TYR A 63 -5.51 -7.80 -1.48
CA TYR A 63 -6.63 -7.41 -2.33
C TYR A 63 -6.50 -7.92 -3.77
N LEU A 64 -5.46 -8.69 -4.09
CA LEU A 64 -5.25 -9.23 -5.44
C LEU A 64 -6.48 -9.94 -6.02
N PRO A 65 -7.21 -10.81 -5.29
CA PRO A 65 -8.42 -11.44 -5.85
C PRO A 65 -9.47 -10.43 -6.28
N TRP A 66 -9.69 -9.38 -5.47
CA TRP A 66 -10.63 -8.30 -5.78
C TRP A 66 -10.15 -7.44 -6.96
N ILE A 67 -8.87 -7.07 -6.98
CA ILE A 67 -8.26 -6.29 -8.06
C ILE A 67 -8.43 -7.05 -9.37
N ILE A 68 -8.00 -8.31 -9.41
CA ILE A 68 -8.06 -9.17 -10.61
C ILE A 68 -9.49 -9.25 -11.10
N ALA A 69 -10.45 -9.59 -10.23
CA ALA A 69 -11.86 -9.65 -10.61
C ALA A 69 -12.34 -8.36 -11.29
N LYS A 70 -11.97 -7.18 -10.75
CA LYS A 70 -12.37 -5.88 -11.30
C LYS A 70 -11.68 -5.46 -12.59
N VAL A 71 -10.42 -5.85 -12.79
CA VAL A 71 -9.72 -5.54 -14.05
C VAL A 71 -10.00 -6.55 -15.16
N THR A 72 -10.45 -7.76 -14.82
CA THR A 72 -10.81 -8.79 -15.80
C THR A 72 -12.29 -8.82 -16.16
N ASP A 73 -13.14 -8.15 -15.39
CA ASP A 73 -14.54 -7.92 -15.76
C ASP A 73 -14.56 -7.20 -17.13
N LYS A 74 -15.01 -7.91 -18.17
CA LYS A 74 -15.23 -7.28 -19.47
C LYS A 74 -16.34 -6.25 -19.31
N PRO A 75 -16.17 -5.01 -19.76
CA PRO A 75 -17.28 -4.09 -19.83
C PRO A 75 -18.36 -4.74 -20.70
N ASN A 76 -19.54 -4.91 -20.12
CA ASN A 76 -20.76 -5.28 -20.80
C ASN A 76 -21.15 -4.11 -21.73
N THR A 77 -20.52 -4.09 -22.90
CA THR A 77 -20.92 -3.24 -24.01
C THR A 77 -22.19 -3.83 -24.61
N ASN A 78 -23.33 -3.21 -24.32
CA ASN A 78 -24.54 -3.33 -25.14
C ASN A 78 -24.31 -2.66 -26.50
#